data_AF-A0AAW6YTT9-F1
#
_entry.id   AF-A0AAW6YTT9-F1
#
_cell.length_a   1.000
_cell.length_b   1.000
_cell.length_c   1.000
_cell.angle_alpha   90.00
_cell.angle_beta   90.00
_cell.angle_gamma   90.00
#
_symmetry.space_group_name_H-M   'P 1'
#
loop_
_entity.id
_entity.type
_entity.pdbx_description
1 polymer ?
#
loop_
_entity_poly.entity_id
_entity_poly.type
_entity_poly.pdbx_seq_one_letter_code
_entity_poly.pdbx_strand_id
1 'polypeptide(L)' 'EKFDDDRIAPVVGLSDHYLLELFHGPTIAFKDMALSLLPHLMKAAQKVLGRDEEIIILTATSGDTGKAAMAGFVDVT' A
#
# COMPACT_ATOMS: atom_id res chain seq x y z
N GLU A 1 -8.76 10.58 -4.07
CA GLU A 1 -7.44 10.31 -4.68
C GLU A 1 -6.61 9.49 -3.70
N LYS A 2 -5.78 8.54 -4.16
CA LYS A 2 -5.03 7.63 -3.28
C LYS A 2 -3.66 8.17 -2.84
N PHE A 3 -3.10 9.13 -3.58
CA PHE A 3 -1.84 9.79 -3.27
C PHE A 3 -2.01 11.30 -3.41
N ASP A 4 -1.31 12.10 -2.60
CA ASP A 4 -1.42 13.56 -2.57
C ASP A 4 -0.39 14.28 -3.48
N ASP A 5 0.49 13.54 -4.16
CA ASP A 5 1.34 14.00 -5.27
C ASP A 5 1.05 13.18 -6.54
N ASP A 6 0.82 13.87 -7.66
CA ASP A 6 0.54 13.25 -8.98
C ASP A 6 1.67 12.34 -9.48
N ARG A 7 2.91 12.58 -9.04
CA ARG A 7 4.07 11.77 -9.40
C ARG A 7 4.16 10.50 -8.56
N ILE A 8 3.33 10.37 -7.52
CA ILE A 8 3.21 9.25 -6.56
C ILE A 8 4.48 9.05 -5.70
N ALA A 9 5.64 8.95 -6.33
CA ALA A 9 6.93 8.74 -5.70
C ALA A 9 7.99 9.69 -6.32
N PRO A 10 7.88 11.02 -6.09
CA PRO A 10 8.83 11.98 -6.64
C PRO A 10 10.22 11.81 -6.03
N VAL A 11 11.23 12.14 -6.82
CA VAL A 11 12.62 12.28 -6.35
C VAL A 11 12.94 13.77 -6.25
N VAL A 12 13.37 14.20 -5.06
CA VAL A 12 13.69 15.60 -4.74
C VAL A 12 15.19 15.71 -4.45
N GLY A 13 15.84 16.73 -5.00
CA GLY A 13 17.25 17.02 -4.72
C GLY A 13 17.43 17.73 -3.39
N LEU A 14 18.43 17.30 -2.61
CA LEU A 14 18.85 17.86 -1.33
C LEU A 14 20.36 18.10 -1.34
N SER A 15 20.80 19.27 -1.82
CA SER A 15 22.23 19.59 -2.01
C SER A 15 22.95 18.48 -2.80
N ASP A 16 23.82 17.69 -2.14
CA ASP A 16 24.59 16.60 -2.74
C ASP A 16 23.87 15.23 -2.68
N HIS A 17 22.59 15.22 -2.28
CA HIS A 17 21.79 14.02 -2.09
C HIS A 17 20.44 14.11 -2.81
N TYR A 18 19.75 12.97 -2.89
CA TYR A 18 18.40 12.86 -3.42
C TYR A 18 17.53 12.10 -2.43
N LEU A 19 16.28 12.55 -2.29
CA LEU A 19 15.26 11.90 -1.48
C LEU A 19 14.18 11.35 -2.41
N LEU A 20 13.94 10.05 -2.35
CA LEU A 20 12.77 9.41 -2.95
C LEU A 20 11.63 9.46 -1.93
N GLU A 21 10.63 10.29 -2.20
CA GLU A 21 9.51 10.49 -1.30
C GLU A 21 8.47 9.40 -1.53
N LEU A 22 8.40 8.41 -0.62
CA LEU A 22 7.43 7.30 -0.68
C LEU A 22 6.26 7.48 0.29
N PHE A 23 6.08 8.67 0.83
CA PHE A 23 5.14 8.97 1.91
C PHE A 23 3.93 9.79 1.45
N HIS A 24 3.68 9.91 0.15
CA HIS A 24 2.52 10.63 -0.40
C HIS A 24 1.22 9.81 -0.37
N GLY A 25 1.22 8.69 0.36
CA GLY A 25 0.07 7.79 0.50
C GLY A 25 -0.83 8.12 1.70
N PRO A 26 -1.97 7.42 1.87
CA PRO A 26 -2.99 7.74 2.87
C PRO A 26 -2.52 7.61 4.32
N THR A 27 -1.41 6.92 4.59
CA THR A 27 -0.84 6.78 5.93
C THR A 27 0.48 7.51 6.12
N ILE A 28 0.91 8.28 5.12
CA ILE A 28 2.16 9.05 5.14
C ILE A 28 3.36 8.13 5.41
N ALA A 29 3.34 6.94 4.82
CA ALA A 29 4.36 5.92 5.02
C ALA A 29 4.63 5.13 3.74
N PHE A 30 5.89 4.71 3.57
CA PHE A 30 6.32 3.96 2.38
C PHE A 30 5.54 2.65 2.12
N LYS A 31 4.89 2.09 3.16
CA LYS A 31 4.12 0.84 3.06
C LYS A 31 2.89 0.99 2.15
N ASP A 32 2.39 2.21 1.96
CA ASP A 32 1.25 2.50 1.10
C ASP A 32 1.51 2.10 -0.36
N MET A 33 2.77 2.13 -0.81
CA MET A 33 3.17 1.68 -2.14
C MET A 33 2.82 0.20 -2.39
N ALA A 34 3.05 -0.65 -1.39
CA ALA A 34 2.76 -2.08 -1.51
C ALA A 34 1.30 -2.40 -1.17
N LEU A 35 0.80 -1.82 -0.07
CA LEU A 35 -0.52 -2.16 0.48
C LEU A 35 -1.68 -1.60 -0.35
N SER A 36 -1.43 -0.61 -1.21
CA SER A 36 -2.42 -0.15 -2.20
C SER A 36 -2.60 -1.11 -3.38
N LEU A 37 -1.60 -1.96 -3.68
CA LEU A 37 -1.59 -2.88 -4.83
C LEU A 37 -1.84 -4.35 -4.43
N LEU A 38 -1.24 -4.79 -3.32
CA LEU A 38 -1.29 -6.19 -2.85
C LEU A 38 -2.72 -6.76 -2.76
N PRO A 39 -3.72 -6.07 -2.20
CA PRO A 39 -5.09 -6.58 -2.14
C PRO A 39 -5.67 -6.93 -3.52
N HIS A 40 -5.39 -6.09 -4.52
CA HIS A 40 -5.86 -6.30 -5.89
C HIS A 40 -5.16 -7.50 -6.55
N LEU A 41 -3.85 -7.66 -6.30
CA LEU A 41 -3.10 -8.82 -6.77
C LEU A 41 -3.59 -10.12 -6.14
N MET A 42 -3.93 -10.10 -4.85
CA MET A 42 -4.50 -11.27 -4.16
C MET A 42 -5.85 -11.68 -4.78
N LYS A 43 -6.74 -10.73 -5.03
CA LYS A 43 -8.04 -10.97 -5.70
C LYS A 43 -7.86 -11.48 -7.13
N ALA A 44 -6.90 -10.93 -7.87
CA ALA A 44 -6.57 -11.40 -9.21
C ALA A 44 -6.03 -12.84 -9.18
N ALA A 45 -5.17 -13.17 -8.22
CA ALA A 45 -4.64 -14.51 -8.04
C ALA A 45 -5.74 -15.54 -7.71
N GLN A 46 -6.68 -15.21 -6.81
CA GLN A 46 -7.85 -16.07 -6.53
C GLN A 46 -8.63 -16.41 -7.80
N LYS A 47 -8.92 -15.38 -8.62
CA LYS A 47 -9.64 -15.55 -9.88
C LYS A 47 -8.88 -16.46 -10.86
N VAL A 48 -7.58 -16.26 -11.03
CA VAL A 48 -6.74 -17.09 -11.93
C VAL A 48 -6.68 -18.54 -11.47
N LEU A 49 -6.65 -18.77 -10.15
CA LEU A 49 -6.58 -20.09 -9.55
C LEU A 49 -7.96 -20.78 -9.43
N GLY A 50 -9.06 -20.11 -9.81
CA GLY A 50 -10.42 -20.63 -9.65
C GLY A 50 -10.80 -20.86 -8.18
N ARG A 51 -10.25 -20.05 -7.27
CA ARG A 51 -10.42 -20.14 -5.83
C ARG A 51 -11.41 -19.09 -5.34
N ASP A 52 -12.34 -19.51 -4.48
CA ASP A 52 -13.40 -18.65 -3.93
C ASP A 52 -13.41 -18.65 -2.39
N GLU A 53 -12.32 -19.13 -1.77
CA GLU A 53 -12.21 -19.10 -0.32
C GLU A 53 -11.98 -17.67 0.19
N GLU A 54 -12.57 -17.35 1.34
CA GLU A 54 -12.35 -16.09 2.04
C GLU A 54 -10.87 -15.92 2.44
N ILE A 55 -10.27 -14.76 2.12
CA ILE A 55 -8.92 -14.41 2.55
C ILE A 55 -9.01 -13.72 3.91
N ILE A 56 -8.47 -14.37 4.93
CA ILE A 56 -8.34 -13.79 6.26
C ILE A 56 -6.94 -13.21 6.43
N ILE A 57 -6.88 -11.90 6.68
CA ILE A 57 -5.62 -11.17 6.89
C ILE A 57 -5.41 -10.99 8.39
N LEU A 58 -4.47 -11.74 8.95
CA LEU A 58 -4.05 -11.60 10.34
C LEU A 58 -2.79 -10.74 10.42
N THR A 59 -2.86 -9.64 11.17
CA THR A 59 -1.74 -8.71 11.32
C THR A 59 -1.53 -8.40 12.80
N ALA A 60 -0.26 -8.36 13.24
CA ALA A 60 0.13 -7.83 14.55
C ALA A 60 0.99 -6.57 14.32
N THR A 61 0.73 -5.50 15.07
CA THR A 61 1.45 -4.23 14.90
C THR A 61 1.77 -3.59 16.26
N SER A 62 2.89 -2.88 16.32
CA SER A 62 3.24 -1.98 17.43
C SER A 62 2.93 -0.50 17.13
N GLY A 63 2.35 -0.19 15.96
CA GLY A 63 2.13 1.17 15.49
C GLY A 63 1.58 1.24 14.05
N ASP A 64 2.14 2.12 13.21
CA ASP A 64 1.59 2.55 11.90
C ASP A 64 1.30 1.44 10.89
N THR A 65 2.02 0.31 10.96
CA THR A 65 1.85 -0.83 10.04
C THR A 65 0.42 -1.36 10.02
N GLY A 66 -0.30 -1.33 11.16
CA GLY A 66 -1.69 -1.77 11.21
C GLY A 66 -2.64 -0.81 10.51
N LYS A 67 -2.39 0.50 10.61
CA LYS A 67 -3.21 1.51 9.92
C LYS A 67 -3.06 1.40 8.41
N ALA A 68 -1.82 1.25 7.91
CA ALA A 68 -1.56 1.06 6.49
C ALA A 68 -2.19 -0.22 5.94
N ALA A 69 -2.14 -1.32 6.70
CA ALA A 69 -2.81 -2.57 6.30
C ALA A 69 -4.32 -2.37 6.23
N MET A 70 -4.96 -1.84 7.27
CA MET A 70 -6.41 -1.62 7.25
C MET A 70 -6.85 -0.68 6.11
N ALA A 71 -6.10 0.39 5.84
CA ALA A 71 -6.39 1.30 4.73
C ALA A 71 -6.23 0.64 3.34
N GLY A 72 -5.25 -0.24 3.18
CA GLY A 72 -5.03 -0.97 1.92
C GLY A 72 -6.13 -1.98 1.61
N PHE A 73 -6.61 -2.71 2.63
CA PHE A 73 -7.53 -3.84 2.43
C PHE A 73 -9.03 -3.49 2.52
N VAL A 74 -9.40 -2.30 3.02
CA VAL A 74 -10.80 -1.93 3.37
C VAL A 74 -11.84 -2.08 2.24
N ASP A 75 -11.43 -1.93 0.97
CA ASP A 75 -12.34 -1.89 -0.19
C ASP A 75 -12.06 -2.98 -1.25
N VAL A 76 -11.16 -3.93 -0.97
CA VAL A 76 -10.69 -4.88 -2.00
C VAL A 76 -11.04 -6.33 -1.68
N THR A 77 -11.06 -6.70 -0.39
CA THR A 77 -11.67 -7.95 0.09
C THR A 77 -13.18 -7.82 0.04
#